data_AF-A0A535V1N8-F1
#
_entry.id   AF-A0A535V1N8-F1
#
_cell.length_a   1.000
_cell.length_b   1.000
_cell.length_c   1.000
_cell.angle_alpha   90.00
_cell.angle_beta   90.00
_cell.angle_gamma   90.00
#
_symmetry.space_group_name_H-M   'P 1'
#
loop_
_entity.id
_entity.type
_entity.pdbx_description
1 polymer ?
#
loop_
_entity_poly.entity_id
_entity_poly.type
_entity_poly.pdbx_seq_one_letter_code
_entity_poly.pdbx_strand_id
1 'polypeptide(L)' 'MRITITCEECGRRHRLERTIDEAGPIWIVCHDCELPLRAVLETSTAAAAAPAAPETSQSFVDAWAGTLDVSTSTSA' A
#
# COMPACT_ATOMS: atom_id res chain seq x y z
N MET A 1 -4.00 -4.49 -16.46
CA MET A 1 -3.02 -4.02 -15.46
C MET A 1 -3.66 -2.90 -14.65
N ARG A 2 -3.38 -2.80 -13.34
CA ARG A 2 -4.01 -1.79 -12.46
C ARG A 2 -2.94 -0.85 -11.91
N ILE A 3 -3.11 0.45 -12.12
CA ILE A 3 -2.19 1.48 -11.64
C ILE A 3 -2.99 2.47 -10.79
N THR A 4 -2.36 3.00 -9.73
CA THR A 4 -2.90 4.10 -8.94
C THR A 4 -1.96 5.28 -9.06
N ILE A 5 -2.46 6.41 -9.54
CA ILE A 5 -1.72 7.66 -9.72
C ILE A 5 -2.25 8.65 -8.69
N THR A 6 -1.35 9.27 -7.91
CA THR A 6 -1.74 10.29 -6.94
C THR A 6 -1.52 11.67 -7.55
N CYS A 7 -2.53 12.54 -7.48
CA CYS A 7 -2.39 13.93 -7.87
C CYS A 7 -1.53 14.67 -6.84
N GLU A 8 -0.47 15.35 -7.28
CA GLU A 8 0.40 16.13 -6.39
C GLU A 8 -0.28 17.40 -5.85
N GLU A 9 -1.30 17.88 -6.56
CA GLU A 9 -2.02 19.11 -6.20
C GLU A 9 -3.10 18.87 -5.13
N CYS A 10 -3.98 17.88 -5.34
CA CYS A 10 -5.10 17.61 -4.45
C CYS A 10 -4.95 16.34 -3.60
N GLY A 11 -3.87 15.58 -3.79
CA GLY A 11 -3.59 14.33 -3.06
C GLY A 11 -4.53 13.17 -3.39
N ARG A 12 -5.48 13.33 -4.33
CA ARG A 12 -6.43 12.28 -4.68
C ARG A 12 -5.76 11.17 -5.48
N ARG A 13 -6.27 9.95 -5.28
CA ARG A 13 -5.82 8.75 -5.96
C ARG A 13 -6.73 8.45 -7.14
N HIS A 14 -6.16 8.43 -8.33
CA HIS A 14 -6.81 8.04 -9.57
C HIS A 14 -6.44 6.60 -9.90
N ARG A 15 -7.43 5.73 -9.96
CA ARG A 15 -7.26 4.31 -10.34
C ARG A 15 -7.45 4.18 -11.85
N LEU A 16 -6.43 3.69 -12.54
CA LEU A 16 -6.47 3.41 -13.97
C LEU A 16 -6.43 1.90 -14.20
N GLU A 17 -7.47 1.39 -14.85
CA GLU A 17 -7.59 -0.01 -15.24
C GLU A 17 -7.65 -0.10 -16.75
N ARG A 18 -6.50 -0.36 -17.37
CA ARG A 18 -6.39 -0.59 -18.80
C ARG A 18 -5.39 -1.70 -19.08
N THR A 19 -5.51 -2.32 -20.24
CA THR A 19 -4.44 -3.16 -20.77
C THR A 19 -3.32 -2.23 -21.22
N ILE A 20 -2.11 -2.48 -20.74
CA ILE A 20 -0.91 -1.73 -21.10
C ILE A 20 0.10 -2.77 -21.53
N ASP A 21 0.40 -2.79 -22.82
CA ASP A 21 1.29 -3.79 -23.41
C ASP A 21 2.77 -3.36 -23.31
N GLU A 22 3.04 -2.05 -23.24
CA GLU A 22 4.39 -1.49 -23.16
C GLU A 22 4.50 -0.44 -22.03
N ALA A 23 5.59 -0.50 -21.27
CA ALA A 23 5.90 0.49 -20.25
C ALA A 23 6.22 1.85 -20.88
N GLY A 24 5.67 2.92 -20.31
CA GLY A 24 5.82 4.25 -20.86
C GLY A 24 5.10 5.34 -20.07
N PRO A 25 5.19 6.59 -20.53
CA PRO A 25 4.47 7.70 -19.93
C PRO A 25 2.97 7.55 -20.13
N ILE A 26 2.23 7.72 -19.04
CA ILE A 26 0.79 7.71 -18.96
C ILE A 26 0.34 9.12 -18.59
N TRP A 27 -0.59 9.66 -19.37
CA TRP A 27 -1.19 10.96 -19.14
C TRP A 27 -2.67 10.77 -18.79
N ILE A 28 -3.11 11.37 -17.69
CA ILE A 28 -4.53 11.44 -17.31
C ILE A 28 -4.85 12.86 -16.85
N VAL A 29 -6.13 13.20 -16.74
CA VAL A 29 -6.58 14.48 -16.19
C VAL A 29 -7.16 14.26 -14.80
N CYS A 30 -6.69 15.02 -13.82
CA CYS A 30 -7.33 15.06 -12.51
C CYS A 30 -8.70 15.72 -12.63
N HIS A 31 -9.77 15.07 -12.19
CA HIS A 31 -11.12 15.65 -12.30
C HIS A 31 -11.35 16.85 -11.37
N ASP A 32 -10.65 16.92 -10.24
CA ASP A 32 -10.80 18.03 -9.29
C ASP A 32 -9.95 19.26 -9.64
N CYS A 33 -8.73 19.05 -10.17
CA CYS A 33 -7.82 20.14 -10.52
C CYS A 33 -7.91 20.54 -11.99
N GLU A 34 -8.50 19.68 -12.82
CA GLU A 34 -8.53 19.83 -14.29
C GLU A 34 -7.13 19.94 -14.92
N LEU A 35 -6.11 19.47 -14.20
CA LEU A 35 -4.71 19.51 -14.61
C LEU A 35 -4.24 18.15 -15.19
N PRO A 36 -3.32 18.18 -16.16
CA PRO A 36 -2.71 16.97 -16.69
C PRO A 36 -1.73 16.37 -15.68
N LEU A 37 -1.91 15.09 -15.38
CA LEU A 37 -1.02 14.29 -14.55
C LEU A 37 -0.20 13.35 -15.43
N ARG A 38 1.12 13.34 -15.20
CA ARG A 38 2.06 12.45 -15.86
C ARG A 38 2.52 11.38 -14.89
N ALA A 39 2.28 10.11 -15.20
CA ALA A 39 2.87 8.98 -14.50
C ALA A 39 3.78 8.22 -15.46
N VAL A 40 4.99 7.87 -15.03
CA VAL A 40 5.86 7.00 -15.82
C VAL A 40 5.72 5.60 -15.27
N LEU A 41 5.22 4.69 -16.10
CA LEU A 41 5.22 3.28 -15.77
C LEU A 41 6.59 2.72 -16.15
N GLU A 42 7.42 2.42 -15.15
CA GLU A 42 8.68 1.72 -15.37
C GLU A 42 8.44 0.21 -15.30
N THR A 43 8.86 -0.54 -16.32
CA THR A 43 9.03 -1.99 -16.20
C THR A 43 10.21 -2.24 -15.28
N SER A 44 9.97 -2.17 -13.98
CA SER A 44 10.85 -2.85 -13.04
C SER A 44 10.62 -4.35 -13.24
N THR A 45 11.60 -5.04 -13.79
CA THR A 45 11.79 -6.51 -13.64
C THR A 45 12.11 -6.85 -12.17
N ALA A 46 11.44 -6.19 -11.23
CA ALA A 46 11.47 -6.39 -9.80
C ALA A 46 10.02 -6.61 -9.34
N ALA A 47 9.30 -7.49 -10.02
CA ALA A 47 8.22 -8.25 -9.41
C ALA A 47 8.82 -9.22 -8.38
N ALA A 48 9.49 -8.69 -7.34
CA ALA A 48 10.01 -9.42 -6.20
C ALA A 48 10.37 -8.47 -5.04
N ALA A 49 9.56 -7.45 -4.78
CA ALA A 49 9.53 -6.80 -3.49
C ALA A 49 8.11 -6.31 -3.26
N ALA A 50 7.21 -7.26 -3.01
CA ALA A 50 6.11 -6.97 -2.13
C ALA A 50 6.70 -6.26 -0.89
N PRO A 51 6.14 -5.15 -0.38
CA PRO A 51 6.34 -4.90 1.02
C PRO A 51 5.77 -6.15 1.70
N ALA A 52 6.65 -7.01 2.21
CA ALA A 52 6.25 -7.95 3.22
C ALA A 52 5.56 -7.09 4.27
N ALA A 53 4.23 -7.14 4.28
CA ALA A 53 3.50 -6.75 5.46
C ALA A 53 4.24 -7.44 6.61
N PRO A 54 4.65 -6.73 7.67
CA PRO A 54 5.03 -7.46 8.85
C PRO A 54 3.80 -8.31 9.16
N GLU A 55 3.95 -9.63 9.01
CA GLU A 55 3.11 -10.59 9.69
C GLU A 55 3.38 -10.34 11.18
N THR A 56 2.78 -9.26 11.70
CA THR A 56 2.63 -8.99 13.11
C THR A 56 1.81 -10.16 13.58
N SER A 57 2.57 -11.17 13.97
CA SER A 57 2.17 -12.54 14.12
C SER A 57 1.05 -12.54 15.15
N GLN A 58 -0.15 -12.89 14.73
CA GLN A 58 -1.18 -13.31 15.67
C GLN A 58 -0.63 -14.43 16.56
N SER A 59 0.29 -15.25 16.05
CA SER A 59 1.09 -16.23 16.82
C SER A 59 1.98 -15.63 17.91
N PHE A 60 2.48 -14.40 17.75
CA PHE A 60 3.20 -13.67 18.81
C PHE A 60 2.20 -13.16 19.86
N VAL A 61 1.05 -12.63 19.43
CA VAL A 61 0.00 -12.21 20.38
C VAL A 61 -0.56 -13.41 21.17
N ASP A 62 -0.80 -14.56 20.53
CA ASP A 62 -1.21 -15.82 21.19
C ASP A 62 -0.13 -16.37 22.13
N ALA A 63 1.14 -16.35 21.72
CA ALA A 63 2.25 -16.82 22.56
C ALA A 63 2.46 -15.95 23.82
N TRP A 64 2.17 -14.64 23.73
CA TRP A 64 2.32 -13.72 24.87
C TRP A 64 1.03 -13.57 25.71
N ALA A 65 -0.15 -13.90 25.18
CA ALA A 65 -1.40 -13.91 25.93
C ALA A 65 -1.38 -14.86 27.14
N GLY A 66 -0.66 -15.99 27.04
CA GLY A 66 -0.44 -16.91 28.16
C GLY A 66 0.62 -16.45 29.17
N THR A 67 1.42 -15.43 28.85
CA THR A 67 2.53 -14.97 29.69
C THR A 67 2.18 -13.75 30.53
N LEU A 68 1.13 -12.98 30.16
CA LEU A 68 0.69 -11.79 30.89
C LEU A 68 -0.28 -12.07 32.06
N ASP A 69 -0.78 -13.31 32.21
CA ASP A 69 -1.58 -13.72 33.38
C ASP A 69 -0.70 -14.25 34.54
N VAL A 70 0.60 -13.96 34.53
CA VAL A 70 1.45 -14.16 35.70
C VAL A 70 1.44 -12.91 36.59
N SER A 71 0.39 -12.87 37.41
CA SER A 71 0.44 -12.38 38.78
C SER A 71 0.93 -10.94 39.00
N THR A 72 -0.01 -9.99 38.94
CA THR A 72 0.04 -8.85 39.86
C THR A 72 -0.93 -9.09 41.02
N SER A 73 -0.37 -9.75 42.04
CA SER A 73 -0.50 -9.47 43.47
C SER A 73 -1.88 -9.16 44.10
N THR A 74 -2.23 -10.04 45.05
CA THR A 74 -2.42 -9.70 46.47
C THR A 74 -3.51 -8.71 46.85
N SER A 75 -4.53 -9.18 47.60
CA SER A 75 -4.84 -8.75 48.99
C SER A 75 -6.23 -9.21 49.44
N ALA A 76 -6.27 -10.14 50.41
CA ALA A 76 -7.06 -10.08 51.65
C ALA A 76 -6.78 -11.34 52.49
#